data_AF-A0A7S2WE21-F1
#
_entry.id   AF-A0A7S2WE21-F1
#
_cell.length_a   1.000
_cell.length_b   1.000
_cell.length_c   1.000
_cell.angle_alpha   90.00
_cell.angle_beta   90.00
_cell.angle_gamma   90.00
#
_symmetry.space_group_name_H-M   'P 1'
#
loop_
_entity.id
_entity.type
_entity.pdbx_description
1 polymer ?
#
loop_
_entity_poly.entity_id
_entity_poly.type
_entity_poly.pdbx_seq_one_letter_code
_entity_poly.pdbx_strand_id
1 'polypeptide(L)'
;GTNPNEGDSLLSAVEWTAGDATDPSTVASFLQDADAVVHAVGLLFDVNSGLKDLNIIVSGSRSIPGEDSTYDAITRETAFNAIKASSQGLQLPFGAESKPFAFVSAAEAGWPEVQFGDKVEEVAPEWLFEDLT
;
A
#
# COMPACT_ATOMS: atom_id res chain seq x y z
N GLY A 1 19.31 1.31 6.14
CA GLY A 1 19.86 2.08 4.98
C GLY A 1 19.48 3.52 5.14
N THR A 2 20.16 4.44 4.44
CA THR A 2 19.76 5.85 4.36
C THR A 2 18.91 6.02 3.11
N ASN A 3 17.70 6.58 3.23
CA ASN A 3 16.86 6.84 2.07
C ASN A 3 17.48 7.96 1.20
N PRO A 4 17.45 7.84 -0.14
CA PRO A 4 17.94 8.89 -1.03
C PRO A 4 17.08 10.15 -0.90
N ASN A 5 17.71 11.31 -1.07
CA ASN A 5 17.00 12.60 -1.10
C ASN A 5 16.55 12.94 -2.53
N GLU A 6 15.63 13.88 -2.66
CA GLU A 6 15.29 14.47 -3.96
C GLU A 6 16.55 14.99 -4.67
N GLY A 7 16.70 14.67 -5.96
CA GLY A 7 17.86 15.02 -6.77
C GLY A 7 19.08 14.10 -6.61
N ASP A 8 19.01 13.06 -5.78
CA ASP A 8 20.04 12.01 -5.73
C ASP A 8 20.08 11.24 -7.06
N SER A 9 21.28 10.99 -7.58
CA SER A 9 21.48 10.22 -8.81
C SER A 9 20.93 8.80 -8.73
N LEU A 10 20.77 8.23 -7.53
CA LEU A 10 20.12 6.93 -7.32
C LEU A 10 18.65 6.94 -7.79
N LEU A 11 17.99 8.10 -7.77
CA LEU A 11 16.61 8.25 -8.22
C LEU A 11 16.50 8.52 -9.73
N SER A 12 17.61 8.68 -10.47
CA SER A 12 17.54 8.97 -11.91
C SER A 12 17.00 7.81 -12.75
N ALA A 13 16.96 6.61 -12.17
CA ALA A 13 16.36 5.42 -12.77
C ALA A 13 14.90 5.20 -12.36
N VAL A 14 14.33 6.09 -11.53
CA VAL A 14 12.95 5.99 -11.06
C VAL A 14 12.07 6.89 -11.91
N GLU A 15 11.06 6.27 -12.54
CA GLU A 15 9.95 6.98 -13.16
C GLU A 15 8.82 7.14 -12.14
N TRP A 16 8.34 8.37 -11.97
CA TRP A 16 7.26 8.69 -11.05
C TRP A 16 5.97 8.95 -11.82
N THR A 17 4.94 8.19 -11.51
CA THR A 17 3.59 8.32 -12.07
C THR A 17 2.57 8.56 -10.96
N ALA A 18 1.52 9.32 -11.28
CA ALA A 18 0.42 9.61 -10.37
C ALA A 18 -0.87 9.00 -10.90
N GLY A 19 -1.67 8.42 -10.02
CA GLY A 19 -2.99 7.88 -10.36
C GLY A 19 -3.66 7.24 -9.16
N ASP A 20 -4.94 6.88 -9.33
CA ASP A 20 -5.75 6.19 -8.33
C ASP A 20 -5.62 4.67 -8.50
N ALA A 21 -5.08 3.99 -7.49
CA ALA A 21 -4.90 2.54 -7.52
C ALA A 21 -6.22 1.76 -7.32
N THR A 22 -7.29 2.44 -6.90
CA THR A 22 -8.64 1.84 -6.84
C THR A 22 -9.24 1.71 -8.25
N ASP A 23 -8.78 2.48 -9.22
CA ASP A 23 -9.14 2.32 -10.63
C ASP A 23 -8.27 1.23 -11.30
N PRO A 24 -8.89 0.10 -11.73
CA PRO A 24 -8.14 -0.99 -12.37
C PRO A 24 -7.43 -0.57 -13.66
N SER A 25 -7.98 0.42 -14.38
CA SER A 25 -7.39 0.87 -15.66
C SER A 25 -6.10 1.66 -15.45
N THR A 26 -6.08 2.49 -14.42
CA THR A 26 -4.88 3.18 -13.95
C THR A 26 -3.79 2.18 -13.57
N VAL A 27 -4.11 1.18 -12.74
CA VAL A 27 -3.14 0.14 -12.35
C VAL A 27 -2.62 -0.66 -13.55
N ALA A 28 -3.50 -1.04 -14.47
CA ALA A 28 -3.10 -1.74 -15.68
C ALA A 28 -2.12 -0.94 -16.54
N SER A 29 -2.27 0.39 -16.60
CA SER A 29 -1.34 1.26 -17.33
C SER A 29 0.07 1.29 -16.72
N PHE A 30 0.19 1.21 -15.39
CA PHE A 30 1.48 1.21 -14.71
C PHE A 30 2.22 -0.11 -14.83
N LEU A 31 1.49 -1.21 -14.99
CA LEU A 31 2.06 -2.56 -14.95
C LEU A 31 2.33 -3.16 -16.33
N GLN A 32 2.08 -2.44 -17.43
CA GLN A 32 2.27 -2.97 -18.79
C GLN A 32 3.71 -3.48 -19.00
N ASP A 33 4.68 -2.63 -18.69
CA ASP A 33 6.10 -2.88 -18.92
C ASP A 33 6.86 -3.37 -17.67
N ALA A 34 6.14 -3.63 -16.57
CA ALA A 34 6.75 -4.10 -15.33
C ALA A 34 7.12 -5.59 -15.39
N ASP A 35 8.35 -5.94 -14.99
CA ASP A 35 8.79 -7.33 -14.84
C ASP A 35 8.35 -7.95 -13.50
N ALA A 36 8.17 -7.12 -12.47
CA ALA A 36 7.75 -7.52 -11.12
C ALA A 36 6.96 -6.39 -10.46
N VAL A 37 6.16 -6.74 -9.44
CA VAL A 37 5.30 -5.79 -8.74
C VAL A 37 5.49 -5.89 -7.23
N VAL A 38 5.72 -4.74 -6.59
CA VAL A 38 5.69 -4.60 -5.14
C VAL A 38 4.52 -3.70 -4.79
N HIS A 39 3.49 -4.29 -4.19
CA HIS A 39 2.35 -3.54 -3.68
C HIS A 39 2.62 -3.11 -2.24
N ALA A 40 2.79 -1.81 -2.05
CA ALA A 40 3.02 -1.17 -0.76
C ALA A 40 2.00 -0.06 -0.49
N VAL A 41 0.79 -0.21 -1.06
CA VAL A 41 -0.32 0.73 -0.83
C VAL A 41 -1.09 0.24 0.40
N GLY A 42 -1.21 1.12 1.38
CA GLY A 42 -1.95 0.83 2.59
C GLY A 42 -2.49 2.10 3.21
N LEU A 43 -3.46 1.90 4.10
CA LEU A 43 -4.03 2.96 4.92
C LEU A 43 -3.64 2.71 6.38
N LEU A 44 -3.17 3.75 7.06
CA LEU A 44 -2.72 3.64 8.44
C LEU A 44 -3.92 3.66 9.40
N PHE A 45 -4.54 4.82 9.63
CA PHE A 45 -5.83 4.92 10.32
C PHE A 45 -6.95 5.18 9.31
N ASP A 46 -7.87 4.23 9.17
CA ASP A 46 -8.99 4.37 8.27
C ASP A 46 -10.16 5.16 8.89
N VAL A 47 -11.22 5.41 8.11
CA VAL A 47 -12.40 6.14 8.62
C VAL A 47 -13.14 5.43 9.74
N ASN A 48 -13.03 4.11 9.84
CA ASN A 48 -13.70 3.29 10.85
C ASN A 48 -12.89 3.20 12.16
N SER A 49 -11.60 3.55 12.12
CA SER A 49 -10.70 3.50 13.28
C SER A 49 -11.04 4.51 14.37
N GLY A 50 -11.78 5.58 14.04
CA GLY A 50 -11.97 6.73 14.93
C GLY A 50 -10.70 7.59 15.12
N LEU A 51 -9.59 7.23 14.46
CA LEU A 51 -8.27 7.85 14.60
C LEU A 51 -7.77 8.50 13.30
N LYS A 52 -8.61 8.59 12.26
CA LYS A 52 -8.23 9.09 10.92
C LYS A 52 -7.49 10.43 10.94
N ASP A 53 -7.85 11.31 11.86
CA ASP A 53 -7.27 12.65 11.98
C ASP A 53 -5.82 12.62 12.49
N LEU A 54 -5.38 11.52 13.12
CA LEU A 54 -3.99 11.35 13.55
C LEU A 54 -3.03 11.12 12.38
N ASN A 55 -3.53 10.68 11.21
CA ASN A 55 -2.69 10.46 10.03
C ASN A 55 -1.91 11.72 9.61
N ILE A 56 -2.44 12.93 9.85
CA ILE A 56 -1.71 14.17 9.55
C ILE A 56 -0.39 14.31 10.34
N ILE A 57 -0.31 13.65 11.50
CA ILE A 57 0.84 13.69 12.40
C ILE A 57 1.75 12.49 12.17
N VAL A 58 1.15 11.29 12.06
CA VAL A 58 1.92 10.03 12.06
C VAL A 58 2.24 9.50 10.66
N SER A 59 1.52 9.93 9.63
CA SER A 59 1.81 9.52 8.25
C SER A 59 2.93 10.36 7.65
N GLY A 60 3.91 9.70 7.06
CA GLY A 60 4.98 10.39 6.30
C GLY A 60 4.45 11.25 5.15
N SER A 61 3.30 10.88 4.55
CA SER A 61 2.63 11.66 3.50
C SER A 61 1.60 12.65 4.04
N ARG A 62 1.30 12.61 5.35
CA ARG A 62 0.22 13.38 6.00
C ARG A 62 -1.13 13.21 5.31
N SER A 63 -1.42 11.99 4.87
CA SER A 63 -2.66 11.64 4.18
C SER A 63 -3.89 11.93 5.03
N ILE A 64 -4.97 12.37 4.37
CA ILE A 64 -6.29 12.55 4.98
C ILE A 64 -7.24 11.55 4.28
N PRO A 65 -7.70 10.50 4.98
CA PRO A 65 -8.61 9.52 4.39
C PRO A 65 -9.91 10.19 3.94
N GLY A 66 -10.39 9.84 2.74
CA GLY A 66 -11.73 10.22 2.27
C GLY A 66 -12.81 9.41 2.98
N GLU A 67 -14.08 9.78 2.80
CA GLU A 67 -15.21 9.15 3.51
C GLU A 67 -15.33 7.64 3.29
N ASP A 68 -14.92 7.15 2.11
CA ASP A 68 -14.96 5.73 1.74
C ASP A 68 -13.60 5.02 1.89
N SER A 69 -12.58 5.70 2.43
CA SER A 69 -11.24 5.16 2.60
C SER A 69 -11.17 4.21 3.81
N THR A 70 -11.57 2.96 3.59
CA THR A 70 -11.45 1.83 4.54
C THR A 70 -10.23 0.97 4.23
N TYR A 71 -9.80 0.14 5.20
CA TYR A 71 -8.75 -0.86 4.93
C TYR A 71 -9.08 -1.74 3.71
N ASP A 72 -10.32 -2.20 3.61
CA ASP A 72 -10.75 -3.05 2.49
C ASP A 72 -10.74 -2.30 1.15
N ALA A 73 -11.25 -1.07 1.12
CA ALA A 73 -11.28 -0.26 -0.10
C ALA A 73 -9.88 0.14 -0.57
N ILE A 74 -8.94 0.38 0.35
CA ILE A 74 -7.60 0.86 -0.02
C ILE A 74 -6.60 -0.28 -0.12
N THR A 75 -6.42 -1.08 0.92
CA THR A 75 -5.37 -2.11 0.93
C THR A 75 -5.78 -3.31 0.07
N ARG A 76 -6.99 -3.83 0.26
CA ARG A 76 -7.43 -5.07 -0.39
C ARG A 76 -7.78 -4.85 -1.87
N GLU A 77 -8.61 -3.85 -2.19
CA GLU A 77 -9.03 -3.60 -3.57
C GLU A 77 -7.84 -3.28 -4.50
N THR A 78 -6.94 -2.39 -4.06
CA THR A 78 -5.78 -2.00 -4.86
C THR A 78 -4.80 -3.17 -5.05
N ALA A 79 -4.66 -4.05 -4.05
CA ALA A 79 -3.87 -5.27 -4.19
C ALA A 79 -4.49 -6.23 -5.22
N PHE A 80 -5.81 -6.43 -5.18
CA PHE A 80 -6.50 -7.26 -6.18
C PHE A 80 -6.42 -6.69 -7.59
N ASN A 81 -6.55 -5.37 -7.74
CA ASN A 81 -6.35 -4.70 -9.03
C ASN A 81 -4.94 -4.96 -9.57
N ALA A 82 -3.92 -4.85 -8.71
CA ALA A 82 -2.54 -5.10 -9.10
C ALA A 82 -2.27 -6.57 -9.44
N ILE A 83 -2.83 -7.54 -8.69
CA ILE A 83 -2.73 -8.98 -9.00
C ILE A 83 -3.40 -9.28 -10.34
N LYS A 84 -4.60 -8.72 -10.57
CA LYS A 84 -5.33 -8.91 -11.81
C LYS A 84 -4.57 -8.34 -13.00
N ALA A 85 -4.03 -7.13 -12.88
CA ALA A 85 -3.21 -6.52 -13.93
C ALA A 85 -1.90 -7.29 -14.16
N SER A 86 -1.27 -7.81 -13.10
CA SER A 86 -0.04 -8.62 -13.18
C SER A 86 -0.23 -9.97 -13.86
N SER A 87 -1.46 -10.51 -13.83
CA SER A 87 -1.83 -11.77 -14.47
C SER A 87 -2.37 -11.61 -15.90
N GLN A 88 -2.65 -10.38 -16.33
CA GLN A 88 -3.09 -10.06 -17.69
C GLN A 88 -1.90 -9.94 -18.66
N GLY A 89 -1.28 -11.09 -18.94
CA GLY A 89 -0.27 -11.24 -20.00
C GLY A 89 -0.65 -12.40 -20.92
N LEU A 90 -0.18 -12.34 -22.18
CA LEU A 90 -0.37 -13.44 -23.14
C LEU A 90 0.40 -14.66 -22.61
N GLN A 91 -0.29 -15.61 -21.96
CA GLN A 91 0.30 -16.87 -21.52
C GLN A 91 0.68 -17.68 -22.77
N LEU A 92 1.94 -17.59 -23.19
CA LEU A 92 2.43 -18.45 -24.26
C LEU A 92 2.48 -19.89 -23.74
N PRO A 93 2.11 -20.89 -24.54
CA PRO A 93 2.02 -22.30 -24.13
C PRO A 93 3.35 -22.90 -23.63
N PHE A 94 4.47 -22.19 -23.81
CA PHE A 94 5.81 -22.60 -23.38
C PHE A 94 6.58 -21.50 -22.63
N GLY A 95 5.92 -20.42 -22.19
CA GLY A 95 6.61 -19.37 -21.44
C GLY A 95 5.75 -18.15 -21.11
N ALA A 96 5.36 -18.04 -19.85
CA ALA A 96 5.58 -16.88 -19.00
C ALA A 96 5.00 -17.26 -17.63
N GLU A 97 5.88 -17.48 -16.64
CA GLU A 97 5.45 -17.51 -15.24
C GLU A 97 4.78 -16.17 -14.91
N SER A 98 3.74 -16.21 -14.07
CA SER A 98 3.10 -14.99 -13.57
C SER A 98 4.14 -14.00 -13.08
N LYS A 99 3.99 -12.71 -13.41
CA LYS A 99 4.88 -11.64 -12.91
C LYS A 99 5.04 -11.79 -11.38
N PRO A 100 6.27 -11.88 -10.83
CA PRO A 100 6.46 -11.95 -9.40
C PRO A 100 5.76 -10.78 -8.70
N PHE A 101 4.98 -11.12 -7.67
CA PHE A 101 4.16 -10.17 -6.93
C PHE A 101 4.49 -10.26 -5.45
N ALA A 102 4.88 -9.13 -4.84
CA ALA A 102 5.09 -9.00 -3.42
C ALA A 102 4.02 -8.08 -2.83
N PHE A 103 3.26 -8.59 -1.86
CA PHE A 103 2.34 -7.79 -1.05
C PHE A 103 3.02 -7.41 0.26
N VAL A 104 3.06 -6.12 0.57
CA VAL A 104 3.60 -5.63 1.84
C VAL A 104 2.44 -5.42 2.81
N SER A 105 2.31 -6.31 3.79
CA SER A 105 1.41 -6.12 4.92
C SER A 105 2.13 -5.46 6.09
N ALA A 106 1.44 -4.55 6.78
CA ALA A 106 1.93 -3.90 8.00
C ALA A 106 1.00 -4.16 9.20
N ALA A 107 0.18 -5.21 9.11
CA ALA A 107 -0.90 -5.49 10.05
C ALA A 107 -0.42 -5.59 11.52
N GLU A 108 0.87 -5.84 11.76
CA GLU A 108 1.46 -5.94 13.11
C GLU A 108 2.89 -5.38 13.22
N ALA A 109 3.33 -4.46 12.36
CA ALA A 109 4.73 -4.06 12.34
C ALA A 109 5.09 -3.08 13.48
N GLY A 110 5.19 -3.60 14.71
CA GLY A 110 5.96 -3.00 15.80
C GLY A 110 5.39 -1.70 16.34
N TRP A 111 4.07 -1.61 16.60
CA TRP A 111 3.52 -0.46 17.34
C TRP A 111 4.34 -0.14 18.60
N PRO A 112 4.69 -1.10 19.48
CA PRO A 112 5.51 -0.81 20.67
C PRO A 112 6.91 -0.27 20.35
N GLU A 113 7.40 -0.46 19.13
CA GLU A 113 8.74 -0.08 18.69
C GLU A 113 8.77 1.31 18.02
N VAL A 114 7.61 1.89 17.69
CA VAL A 114 7.50 3.23 17.13
C VAL A 114 7.16 4.28 18.18
N GLN A 115 7.59 5.51 17.95
CA GLN A 115 7.36 6.61 18.89
C GLN A 115 5.85 6.83 19.08
N PHE A 116 5.38 6.71 20.34
CA PHE A 116 3.97 6.74 20.77
C PHE A 116 3.13 5.49 20.45
N GLY A 117 3.77 4.38 20.09
CA GLY A 117 3.17 3.06 19.93
C GLY A 117 2.14 2.66 20.97
N ASP A 118 2.60 2.55 22.22
CA ASP A 118 1.78 2.16 23.38
C ASP A 118 0.52 3.02 23.52
N LYS A 119 0.60 4.31 23.18
CA LYS A 119 -0.54 5.23 23.26
C LYS A 119 -1.54 5.03 22.14
N VAL A 120 -1.09 4.59 20.97
CA VAL A 120 -1.99 4.23 19.87
C VAL A 120 -2.70 2.93 20.21
N GLU A 121 -2.00 1.95 20.77
CA GLU A 121 -2.63 0.70 21.23
C GLU A 121 -3.72 0.95 22.27
N GLU A 122 -3.50 1.86 23.23
CA GLU A 122 -4.50 2.24 24.24
C GLU A 122 -5.81 2.80 23.66
N VAL A 123 -5.77 3.40 22.46
CA VAL A 123 -6.92 4.04 21.81
C VAL A 123 -7.42 3.29 20.57
N ALA A 124 -6.75 2.20 20.21
CA ALA A 124 -7.11 1.38 19.07
C ALA A 124 -8.40 0.58 19.34
N PRO A 125 -9.34 0.53 18.39
CA PRO A 125 -10.57 -0.23 18.55
C PRO A 125 -10.30 -1.75 18.48
N GLU A 126 -11.10 -2.55 19.20
CA GLU A 126 -10.92 -4.02 19.32
C GLU A 126 -10.83 -4.74 17.97
N TRP A 127 -11.61 -4.31 16.97
CA TRP A 127 -11.61 -4.93 15.64
C TRP A 127 -10.25 -4.84 14.92
N LEU A 128 -9.41 -3.85 15.27
CA LEU A 128 -8.06 -3.73 14.71
C LEU A 128 -7.16 -4.91 15.13
N PHE A 129 -7.51 -5.58 16.22
CA PHE A 129 -6.83 -6.77 16.72
C PHE A 129 -7.47 -8.09 16.24
N GLU A 130 -8.72 -8.06 15.74
CA GLU A 130 -9.46 -9.26 15.33
C GLU A 130 -9.08 -9.78 13.94
N ASP A 131 -8.72 -8.90 13.01
CA ASP A 131 -8.25 -9.29 11.66
C ASP A 131 -6.84 -9.95 11.67
N LEU A 132 -6.31 -10.26 12.85
CA LEU A 132 -4.95 -10.73 13.10
C LEU A 132 -4.85 -12.16 13.68
N THR A 133 -5.98 -12.85 13.93
CA THR A 133 -6.03 -14.26 14.34
C THR A 133 -6.66 -15.16 13.29
#